data_AF-A0A0D0DST3-F1
#
_entry.id   AF-A0A0D0DST3-F1
#
_cell.length_a   1.000
_cell.length_b   1.000
_cell.length_c   1.000
_cell.angle_alpha   90.00
_cell.angle_beta   90.00
_cell.angle_gamma   90.00
#
_symmetry.space_group_name_H-M   'P 1'
#
loop_
_entity.id
_entity.type
_entity.pdbx_description
1 polymer ?
#
loop_
_entity_poly.entity_id
_entity_poly.type
_entity_poly.pdbx_seq_one_letter_code
_entity_poly.pdbx_strand_id
1 'polypeptide(L)' 'IAQDLDTHGSAFVLIILRSDKMTVSVATGQNNYYPLYLFIGNVQNNVCCAHHNAVVLVVFLAITKSKL' A
#
# COMPACT_ATOMS: atom_id res chain seq x y z
N ILE A 1 -6.94 -6.01 24.60
CA ILE A 1 -7.50 -6.75 23.44
C ILE A 1 -7.82 -8.18 23.84
N ALA A 2 -6.86 -9.05 24.16
CA ALA A 2 -7.18 -10.42 24.60
C ALA A 2 -7.94 -10.51 25.93
N GLN A 3 -7.84 -9.48 26.79
CA GLN A 3 -8.52 -9.42 28.09
C GLN A 3 -9.85 -8.66 28.07
N ASP A 4 -10.17 -7.98 26.96
CA ASP A 4 -11.42 -7.25 26.83
C ASP A 4 -12.45 -8.14 26.12
N LEU A 5 -13.60 -8.35 26.75
CA LEU A 5 -14.63 -9.28 26.28
C LEU A 5 -15.23 -8.83 24.93
N ASP A 6 -15.31 -7.51 24.72
CA ASP A 6 -15.82 -6.91 23.49
C ASP A 6 -14.81 -6.99 22.32
N THR A 7 -13.53 -7.19 22.62
CA THR A 7 -12.47 -7.33 21.61
C THR A 7 -12.05 -8.79 21.36
N HIS A 8 -12.74 -9.77 21.95
CA HIS A 8 -12.44 -11.19 21.79
C HIS A 8 -12.72 -11.66 20.35
N GLY A 9 -11.65 -12.01 19.62
CA GLY A 9 -11.71 -12.42 18.21
C GLY A 9 -11.32 -11.32 17.20
N SER A 10 -11.00 -10.11 17.67
CA SER A 10 -10.41 -9.07 16.82
C SER A 10 -8.92 -9.32 16.58
N ALA A 11 -8.46 -9.10 15.36
CA ALA A 11 -7.06 -9.25 14.96
C ALA A 11 -6.45 -7.88 14.62
N PHE A 12 -5.20 -7.67 15.05
CA PHE A 12 -4.44 -6.51 14.63
C PHE A 12 -4.00 -6.63 13.18
N VAL A 13 -4.39 -5.65 12.37
CA VAL A 13 -3.90 -5.52 11.00
C VAL A 13 -2.88 -4.41 10.92
N LEU A 14 -1.64 -4.76 10.64
CA LEU A 14 -0.60 -3.77 10.36
C LEU A 14 -0.81 -3.20 8.96
N ILE A 15 -0.96 -1.89 8.85
CA ILE A 15 -1.12 -1.16 7.59
C ILE A 15 0.13 -0.31 7.40
N ILE A 16 1.01 -0.69 6.47
CA ILE A 16 2.23 0.07 6.16
C ILE A 16 2.07 0.75 4.81
N LEU A 17 2.23 2.07 4.78
CA LEU A 17 2.30 2.86 3.56
C LEU A 17 3.76 3.04 3.13
N ARG A 18 4.07 2.68 1.89
CA ARG A 18 5.39 2.91 1.30
C ARG A 18 5.22 3.65 -0.03
N SER A 19 5.78 4.86 -0.08
CA SER A 19 6.06 5.52 -1.35
C SER A 19 7.34 4.91 -1.91
N ASP A 20 7.29 4.40 -3.13
CA ASP A 20 8.52 4.03 -3.83
C ASP A 20 9.04 5.24 -4.64
N LYS A 21 10.36 5.28 -4.89
CA LYS A 21 10.99 6.35 -5.70
C LYS A 21 10.71 6.16 -7.20
N MET A 22 10.13 5.04 -7.61
CA MET A 22 9.77 4.77 -9.00
C MET A 22 8.60 5.66 -9.45
N THR A 23 8.90 6.64 -10.29
CA THR A 23 7.88 7.44 -10.97
C THR A 23 7.27 6.66 -12.12
N VAL A 24 5.94 6.64 -12.22
CA VAL A 24 5.23 6.08 -13.38
C VAL A 24 4.85 7.23 -14.31
N SER A 25 5.24 7.14 -15.58
CA SER A 25 4.80 8.05 -16.64
C SER A 25 3.67 7.41 -17.45
N VAL A 26 2.62 8.18 -17.74
CA VAL A 26 1.51 7.74 -18.59
C VAL A 26 1.68 8.42 -19.95
N ALA A 27 1.61 7.67 -21.05
CA ALA A 27 1.88 8.15 -22.41
C ALA A 27 0.95 9.29 -22.90
N THR A 28 -0.11 9.61 -22.16
CA THR A 28 -1.12 10.63 -22.49
C THR A 28 -0.77 12.04 -22.00
N GLY A 29 0.46 12.28 -21.52
CA GLY A 29 0.95 13.63 -21.20
C GLY A 29 2.25 13.60 -20.38
N GLN A 30 2.93 14.75 -20.29
CA GLN A 30 4.11 14.96 -19.44
C GLN A 30 3.74 14.99 -17.95
N ASN A 31 2.96 14.02 -17.48
CA ASN A 31 2.57 13.90 -16.08
C ASN A 31 3.24 12.66 -15.48
N ASN A 32 4.24 12.92 -14.62
CA ASN A 32 4.91 11.89 -13.85
C ASN A 32 4.18 11.77 -12.50
N TYR A 33 3.96 10.54 -12.06
CA TYR A 33 3.28 10.27 -10.79
C TYR A 33 4.15 9.44 -9.85
N TYR A 34 4.03 9.69 -8.55
CA TYR A 34 4.54 8.80 -7.52
C TYR A 34 3.43 7.83 -7.09
N PRO A 35 3.57 6.51 -7.31
CA PRO A 35 2.62 5.53 -6.81
C PRO A 35 2.82 5.32 -5.29
N LEU A 36 1.71 5.29 -4.56
CA LEU A 36 1.66 4.94 -3.15
C LEU A 36 1.16 3.50 -2.99
N TYR A 37 2.01 2.66 -2.41
CA TYR A 37 1.68 1.28 -2.11
C TYR A 37 1.28 1.12 -0.65
N LEU A 38 0.25 0.30 -0.44
CA LEU A 38 -0.23 -0.12 0.86
C LEU A 38 0.06 -1.59 1.06
N PHE A 39 0.73 -1.91 2.16
CA PHE A 39 0.96 -3.28 2.59
C PHE A 39 0.06 -3.65 3.76
N ILE A 40 -0.65 -4.76 3.60
CA ILE A 40 -1.50 -5.35 4.64
C ILE A 40 -0.71 -6.47 5.31
N GLY A 41 -0.18 -6.21 6.50
CA GLY A 41 0.65 -7.14 7.28
C GLY A 41 -0.11 -8.28 7.95
N ASN A 42 -1.43 -8.36 7.79
CA ASN A 42 -2.27 -9.47 8.27
C ASN A 42 -2.68 -10.44 7.15
N VAL A 43 -1.76 -10.69 6.22
CA VAL A 43 -1.95 -11.75 5.22
C VAL A 43 -1.16 -12.97 5.68
N GLN A 44 -1.85 -13.92 6.30
CA GLN A 44 -1.25 -15.16 6.74
C GLN A 44 -1.00 -16.06 5.53
N ASN A 45 0.27 -16.24 5.22
CA ASN A 45 0.73 -17.12 4.16
C ASN A 45 0.81 -18.57 4.69
N ASN A 46 -0.22 -19.38 4.46
CA ASN A 46 -0.18 -20.81 4.83
C ASN A 46 0.69 -21.66 3.87
N VAL A 47 1.30 -21.05 2.83
CA VAL A 47 2.10 -21.75 1.82
C VAL A 47 3.34 -20.92 1.49
N CYS A 48 4.55 -21.39 1.80
CA CYS A 48 5.83 -20.66 1.60
C CYS A 48 6.07 -20.05 0.19
N CYS A 49 5.29 -20.40 -0.83
CA CYS A 49 5.40 -19.89 -2.21
C CYS A 49 4.10 -19.30 -2.80
N ALA A 50 3.08 -18.95 -1.99
CA ALA A 50 1.95 -18.18 -2.52
C ALA A 50 2.31 -16.68 -2.54
N HIS A 51 2.42 -16.11 -3.73
CA HIS A 51 2.57 -14.66 -3.93
C HIS A 51 1.27 -13.98 -3.52
N HIS A 52 1.08 -13.76 -2.22
CA HIS A 52 -0.11 -13.08 -1.74
C HIS A 52 -0.04 -11.60 -2.14
N ASN A 53 -1.14 -11.12 -2.72
CA ASN A 53 -1.40 -9.74 -3.16
C ASN A 53 -1.55 -8.79 -1.95
N ALA A 54 -0.62 -8.87 -0.99
CA ALA A 54 -0.61 -8.11 0.25
C ALA A 54 -0.16 -6.66 0.02
N VAL A 55 0.29 -6.32 -1.20
CA VAL A 55 0.65 -4.97 -1.63
C VAL A 55 -0.40 -4.49 -2.64
N VAL A 56 -1.08 -3.39 -2.34
CA VAL A 56 -2.08 -2.76 -3.21
C VAL A 56 -1.63 -1.33 -3.53
N LEU A 57 -1.75 -0.92 -4.80
CA LEU A 57 -1.55 0.48 -5.19
C LEU A 57 -2.81 1.28 -4.84
N VAL A 58 -2.67 2.31 -4.01
CA VAL A 58 -3.83 3.05 -3.46
C VAL A 58 -4.03 4.39 -4.14
N VAL A 59 -2.94 5.13 -4.39
CA VAL A 59 -3.02 6.50 -4.94
C VAL A 59 -1.83 6.78 -5.85
N PHE A 60 -2.06 7.59 -6.89
CA PHE A 60 -1.01 8.24 -7.67
C PHE A 60 -0.90 9.71 -7.26
N LEU A 61 0.25 10.10 -6.70
CA LEU A 61 0.53 11.47 -6.32
C LEU A 61 1.12 12.22 -7.53
N ALA A 62 0.43 13.26 -8.01
CA ALA A 62 0.86 14.06 -9.15
C ALA A 62 2.09 14.91 -8.79
N ILE A 63 3.10 14.89 -9.67
CA ILE A 63 4.28 15.76 -9.53
C ILE A 63 3.95 17.09 -10.22
N THR A 64 3.61 18.11 -9.44
CA THR A 64 3.43 19.45 -9.99
C THR A 64 4.80 19.99 -10.40
N LYS A 65 5.00 20.20 -11.71
CA LYS A 65 6.12 21.02 -12.19
C LYS A 65 5.79 22.46 -11.80
N SER A 66 6.52 23.02 -10.84
CA SER A 66 6.45 24.46 -10.56
C SER A 66 6.88 25.17 -11.84
N LYS A 67 6.00 26.00 -12.42
CA LYS A 67 6.40 26.99 -13.42
C LYS A 67 7.36 27.95 -12.73
N LEU A 68 8.60 27.95 -13.17
CA LEU A 68 9.58 29.00 -12.89
C LEU A 68 9.77 29.79 -14.18
#